data_AF-A0A517SCP1-F1
#
_entry.id   AF-A0A517SCP1-F1
#
_cell.length_a   1.000
_cell.length_b   1.000
_cell.length_c   1.000
_cell.angle_alpha   90.00
_cell.angle_beta   90.00
_cell.angle_gamma   90.00
#
_symmetry.space_group_name_H-M   'P 1'
#
loop_
_entity.id
_entity.type
_entity.pdbx_description
1 polymer ?
#
loop_
_entity_poly.entity_id
_entity_poly.type
_entity_poly.pdbx_seq_one_letter_code
_entity_poly.pdbx_strand_id
1 'polypeptide(L)'
;MGMSDTVRCYTEVPGAELLGTGEFQTKDFGCRFDYFTIDKEGRLIHHQRTFDAEGMPLPRTPDRDVIAPIHRDVRLYGRDAVGNHRDYCARFTDGRPQWVKPWDELSELQREYSVIVES
;
A
#
# COMPACT_ATOMS: atom_id res chain seq x y z
N MET A 1 -18.83 -1.19 2.04
CA MET A 1 -17.40 -1.37 2.34
C MET A 1 -16.95 -2.64 1.64
N GLY A 2 -15.99 -2.51 0.72
CA GLY A 2 -15.56 -3.59 -0.18
C GLY A 2 -14.18 -4.13 0.19
N MET A 3 -13.75 -5.16 -0.54
CA MET A 3 -12.46 -5.83 -0.40
C MET A 3 -11.30 -4.82 -0.56
N SER A 4 -10.25 -4.95 0.27
CA SER A 4 -9.04 -4.10 0.23
C SER A 4 -7.84 -4.88 0.76
N ASP A 5 -6.66 -4.49 0.32
CA ASP A 5 -5.38 -4.99 0.79
C ASP A 5 -4.83 -4.08 1.88
N THR A 6 -3.97 -4.62 2.76
CA THR A 6 -3.36 -3.85 3.85
C THR A 6 -1.88 -3.61 3.53
N VAL A 7 -1.42 -2.38 3.72
CA VAL A 7 -0.02 -1.96 3.53
C VAL A 7 0.51 -1.40 4.83
N ARG A 8 1.63 -1.92 5.33
CA ARG A 8 2.34 -1.38 6.49
C ARG A 8 3.63 -0.71 6.09
N CYS A 9 3.94 0.44 6.68
CA CYS A 9 5.16 1.19 6.36
C CYS A 9 6.13 1.22 7.56
N TYR A 10 7.41 0.89 7.32
CA TYR A 10 8.48 0.94 8.33
C TYR A 10 9.65 1.85 7.97
N THR A 11 9.54 2.66 6.92
CA THR A 11 10.62 3.54 6.45
C THR A 11 10.19 5.00 6.34
N GLU A 12 11.17 5.89 6.48
CA GLU A 12 11.04 7.32 6.19
C GLU A 12 11.21 7.54 4.68
N VAL A 13 10.14 7.29 3.92
CA VAL A 13 10.08 7.76 2.52
C VAL A 13 9.98 9.29 2.53
N PRO A 14 10.56 10.02 1.56
CA PRO A 14 10.28 11.45 1.40
C PRO A 14 8.76 11.71 1.35
N GLY A 15 8.25 12.45 2.35
CA GLY A 15 6.82 12.71 2.54
C GLY A 15 6.05 11.66 3.37
N ALA A 16 6.70 10.57 3.80
CA ALA A 16 6.11 9.57 4.70
C ALA A 16 6.27 9.88 6.20
N GLU A 17 6.90 11.00 6.58
CA GLU A 17 6.72 11.58 7.92
C GLU A 17 5.22 11.72 8.26
N LEU A 18 4.39 11.92 7.23
CA LEU A 18 2.94 12.02 7.31
C LEU A 18 2.24 10.67 7.53
N LEU A 19 2.87 9.57 7.13
CA LEU A 19 2.33 8.22 7.28
C LEU A 19 2.56 7.67 8.69
N GLY A 20 3.63 8.08 9.37
CA GLY A 20 4.07 7.44 10.61
C GLY A 20 4.32 5.93 10.45
N THR A 21 4.64 5.23 11.55
CA THR A 21 4.60 3.77 11.57
C THR A 21 3.13 3.31 11.62
N GLY A 22 2.50 3.22 10.46
CA GLY A 22 1.06 2.99 10.33
C GLY A 22 0.68 1.80 9.45
N GLU A 23 -0.57 1.36 9.60
CA GLU A 23 -1.25 0.45 8.67
C GLU A 23 -2.22 1.23 7.79
N PHE A 24 -2.13 1.00 6.50
CA PHE A 24 -2.93 1.60 5.45
C PHE A 24 -3.75 0.52 4.76
N GLN A 25 -4.85 0.90 4.15
CA GLN A 25 -5.59 0.07 3.21
C GLN A 25 -5.35 0.58 1.79
N THR A 26 -5.41 -0.30 0.81
CA THR A 26 -5.40 0.06 -0.60
C THR A 26 -6.32 -0.86 -1.38
N LYS A 27 -6.79 -0.39 -2.53
CA LYS A 27 -7.54 -1.20 -3.49
C LYS A 27 -6.77 -1.45 -4.78
N ASP A 28 -5.67 -0.74 -4.97
CA ASP A 28 -4.90 -0.78 -6.21
C ASP A 28 -4.10 -2.08 -6.37
N PHE A 29 -3.96 -2.88 -5.31
CA PHE A 29 -3.23 -4.16 -5.35
C PHE A 29 -4.09 -5.37 -5.72
N GLY A 30 -5.30 -5.12 -6.22
CA GLY A 30 -6.20 -6.15 -6.73
C GLY A 30 -7.20 -6.66 -5.71
N CYS A 31 -7.22 -6.08 -4.50
CA CYS A 31 -8.20 -6.31 -3.46
C CYS A 31 -8.32 -7.80 -3.13
N ARG A 32 -7.27 -8.44 -2.59
CA ARG A 32 -7.27 -9.88 -2.26
C ARG A 32 -7.19 -10.18 -0.76
N PHE A 33 -7.31 -9.14 0.08
CA PHE A 33 -7.00 -9.21 1.52
C PHE A 33 -5.55 -9.63 1.78
N ASP A 34 -4.66 -9.29 0.85
CA ASP A 34 -3.24 -9.53 0.98
C ASP A 34 -2.59 -8.48 1.90
N TYR A 35 -1.44 -8.85 2.43
CA TYR A 35 -0.65 -7.98 3.29
C TYR A 35 0.63 -7.57 2.58
N PHE A 36 0.95 -6.28 2.64
CA PHE A 36 2.14 -5.72 2.05
C PHE A 36 2.91 -4.94 3.11
N THR A 37 4.24 -4.99 3.03
CA THR A 37 5.12 -4.21 3.90
C THR A 37 6.07 -3.38 3.05
N ILE A 38 6.17 -2.09 3.31
CA ILE A 38 7.30 -1.27 2.88
C ILE A 38 8.37 -1.39 3.95
N ASP A 39 9.44 -2.14 3.67
CA ASP A 39 10.53 -2.36 4.61
C ASP A 39 11.39 -1.11 4.82
N LYS A 40 12.39 -1.21 5.71
CA LYS A 40 13.28 -0.08 6.04
C LYS A 40 14.08 0.42 4.84
N GLU A 41 14.37 -0.47 3.89
CA GLU A 41 15.06 -0.18 2.64
C GLU A 41 14.12 0.39 1.56
N GLY A 42 12.83 0.58 1.88
CA GLY A 42 11.83 1.11 0.98
C GLY A 42 11.38 0.13 -0.10
N ARG A 43 11.50 -1.18 0.12
CA ARG A 43 10.99 -2.20 -0.79
C ARG A 43 9.58 -2.62 -0.38
N LEU A 44 8.68 -2.68 -1.35
CA LEU A 44 7.35 -3.25 -1.17
C LEU A 44 7.42 -4.77 -1.22
N ILE A 45 7.26 -5.39 -0.07
CA ILE A 45 7.18 -6.83 0.14
C ILE A 45 5.72 -7.24 0.12
N HIS A 46 5.35 -8.16 -0.76
CA HIS A 46 4.06 -8.82 -0.76
C HIS A 46 4.16 -10.08 0.09
N HIS A 47 3.37 -10.14 1.17
CA HIS A 47 3.19 -11.33 1.99
C HIS A 47 1.96 -12.06 1.48
N GLN A 48 2.18 -12.97 0.53
CA GLN A 48 1.11 -13.77 -0.05
C GLN A 48 0.45 -14.63 1.03
N ARG A 49 -0.88 -14.63 1.07
CA ARG A 49 -1.62 -15.61 1.88
C ARG A 49 -1.56 -16.98 1.24
N THR A 50 -1.07 -17.94 1.99
CA THR A 50 -1.24 -19.36 1.68
C THR A 50 -2.55 -19.84 2.29
N PHE A 51 -3.29 -20.67 1.56
CA PHE A 51 -4.51 -21.30 2.02
C PHE A 51 -4.28 -22.81 2.14
N ASP A 52 -4.90 -23.45 3.12
CA ASP A 52 -4.93 -24.91 3.21
C ASP A 52 -5.85 -25.54 2.15
N ALA A 53 -5.93 -26.87 2.14
CA ALA A 53 -6.74 -27.61 1.18
C ALA A 53 -8.25 -27.32 1.32
N GLU A 54 -8.66 -26.86 2.50
CA GLU A 54 -10.01 -26.47 2.86
C GLU A 54 -10.31 -24.99 2.51
N GLY A 55 -9.34 -24.27 1.96
CA GLY A 55 -9.47 -22.87 1.55
C GLY A 55 -9.41 -21.89 2.73
N MET A 56 -8.97 -22.33 3.91
CA MET A 56 -8.76 -21.49 5.07
C MET A 56 -7.36 -20.87 5.02
N PRO A 57 -7.21 -19.58 5.38
CA PRO A 57 -5.90 -18.96 5.40
C PRO A 57 -5.03 -19.61 6.48
N LEU A 58 -3.83 -20.06 6.09
CA LEU A 58 -2.85 -20.57 7.04
C LEU A 58 -2.41 -19.46 8.03
N PRO A 59 -1.96 -19.82 9.25
CA PRO A 59 -1.41 -18.86 10.21
C PRO A 59 -0.34 -17.99 9.54
N ARG A 60 -0.29 -16.70 9.90
CA ARG A 60 0.46 -15.58 9.30
C ARG A 60 1.99 -15.80 9.19
N THR A 61 2.37 -16.83 8.47
CA THR A 61 3.74 -17.20 8.17
C THR A 61 3.86 -16.88 6.69
N PRO A 62 4.55 -15.79 6.30
CA PRO A 62 4.80 -15.53 4.91
C PRO A 62 5.63 -16.70 4.37
N ASP A 63 5.03 -17.59 3.60
CA ASP A 63 5.79 -18.69 2.99
C ASP A 63 6.79 -18.14 1.96
N ARG A 64 6.51 -16.96 1.39
CA ARG A 64 7.37 -16.23 0.46
C ARG A 64 7.15 -14.72 0.57
N ASP A 65 8.17 -14.01 1.03
CA ASP A 65 8.28 -12.57 0.86
C ASP A 65 8.75 -12.31 -0.58
N VAL A 66 7.89 -11.71 -1.40
CA VAL A 66 8.22 -11.36 -2.78
C VAL A 66 8.27 -9.84 -2.91
N ILE A 67 9.34 -9.31 -3.50
CA ILE A 67 9.38 -7.89 -3.86
C ILE A 67 8.35 -7.67 -4.97
N ALA A 68 7.32 -6.88 -4.69
CA ALA A 68 6.28 -6.57 -5.64
C ALA A 68 6.82 -5.52 -6.63
N PRO A 69 6.96 -5.82 -7.93
CA PRO A 69 7.57 -4.91 -8.91
C PRO A 69 6.58 -3.84 -9.39
N ILE A 70 5.91 -3.17 -8.46
CA ILE A 70 4.87 -2.19 -8.78
C ILE A 70 5.50 -0.92 -9.33
N HIS A 71 4.97 -0.45 -10.46
CA HIS A 71 5.41 0.77 -11.15
C HIS A 71 4.20 1.65 -11.50
N ARG A 72 3.60 2.28 -10.49
CA ARG A 72 2.42 3.15 -10.62
C ARG A 72 2.18 3.96 -9.35
N ASP A 73 1.24 4.90 -9.44
CA ASP A 73 0.69 5.61 -8.30
C ASP A 73 -0.31 4.70 -7.58
N VAL A 74 -0.29 4.71 -6.26
CA VAL A 74 -1.10 3.86 -5.40
C VAL A 74 -1.76 4.72 -4.36
N ARG A 75 -3.08 4.62 -4.25
CA ARG A 75 -3.85 5.28 -3.22
C ARG A 75 -3.82 4.45 -1.94
N LEU A 76 -3.47 5.12 -0.85
CA LEU A 76 -3.38 4.56 0.49
C LEU A 76 -4.39 5.26 1.38
N TYR A 77 -5.36 4.51 1.89
CA TYR A 77 -6.35 4.97 2.86
C TYR A 77 -5.80 4.74 4.26
N GLY A 78 -5.72 5.77 5.08
CA GLY A 78 -5.13 5.62 6.41
C GLY A 78 -5.62 6.64 7.42
N ARG A 79 -4.76 6.87 8.41
CA ARG A 79 -4.92 7.92 9.41
C ARG A 79 -3.65 8.75 9.48
N ASP A 80 -3.78 10.02 9.84
CA ASP A 80 -2.65 10.87 10.18
C ASP A 80 -2.11 10.56 11.59
N ALA A 81 -1.02 11.23 11.99
CA ALA A 81 -0.40 11.06 13.30
C ALA A 81 -1.32 11.43 14.49
N VAL A 82 -2.41 12.18 14.25
CA VAL A 82 -3.39 12.59 15.27
C VAL A 82 -4.61 11.64 15.27
N GLY A 83 -4.67 10.70 14.33
CA GLY A 83 -5.73 9.70 14.20
C GLY A 83 -6.90 10.10 13.32
N ASN A 84 -6.84 11.23 12.61
CA ASN A 84 -7.88 11.61 11.65
C ASN A 84 -7.74 10.79 10.37
N HIS A 85 -8.86 10.50 9.73
CA HIS A 85 -8.83 9.84 8.43
C HIS A 85 -8.17 10.74 7.40
N ARG A 86 -7.12 10.24 6.75
CA ARG A 86 -6.42 10.95 5.69
C ARG A 86 -5.97 9.95 4.62
N ASP A 87 -6.17 10.34 3.38
CA ASP A 87 -5.76 9.57 2.21
C ASP A 87 -4.42 10.09 1.69
N TYR A 88 -3.63 9.17 1.17
CA TYR A 88 -2.32 9.45 0.60
C TYR A 88 -2.22 8.83 -0.79
N CYS A 89 -1.29 9.35 -1.59
CA CYS A 89 -0.83 8.71 -2.80
C CYS A 89 0.67 8.46 -2.69
N ALA A 90 1.08 7.25 -3.07
CA ALA A 90 2.46 6.85 -3.15
C ALA A 90 2.81 6.49 -4.59
N ARG A 91 3.84 7.13 -5.15
CA ARG A 91 4.41 6.75 -6.45
C ARG A 91 5.37 5.60 -6.25
N PHE A 92 5.06 4.43 -6.79
CA PHE A 92 5.98 3.31 -6.83
C PHE A 92 6.73 3.24 -8.16
N THR A 93 8.00 2.86 -8.09
CA THR A 93 8.86 2.53 -9.22
C THR A 93 9.66 1.31 -8.83
N ASP A 94 9.45 0.21 -9.55
CA ASP A 94 10.09 -1.10 -9.33
C ASP A 94 9.95 -1.59 -7.88
N GLY A 95 8.75 -1.41 -7.31
CA GLY A 95 8.45 -1.80 -5.94
C GLY A 95 8.99 -0.85 -4.86
N ARG A 96 9.52 0.31 -5.23
CA ARG A 96 10.03 1.30 -4.28
C ARG A 96 9.22 2.60 -4.35
N PRO A 97 8.75 3.13 -3.21
CA PRO A 97 8.06 4.41 -3.19
C PRO A 97 9.09 5.52 -3.43
N GLN A 98 8.84 6.36 -4.44
CA GLN A 98 9.67 7.51 -4.81
C GLN A 98 9.26 8.75 -4.01
N TRP A 99 7.97 8.88 -3.73
CA TRP A 99 7.40 9.91 -2.88
C TRP A 99 6.06 9.45 -2.34
N VAL A 100 5.66 10.04 -1.21
CA VAL A 100 4.32 9.95 -0.66
C VAL A 100 3.79 11.35 -0.44
N LYS A 101 2.55 11.62 -0.84
CA LYS A 101 1.88 12.90 -0.64
C LYS A 101 0.46 12.70 -0.15
N PRO A 102 -0.10 13.64 0.63
CA PRO A 102 -1.52 13.66 0.92
C PRO A 102 -2.33 13.77 -0.38
N TRP A 103 -3.44 13.04 -0.43
CA TRP A 103 -4.30 13.03 -1.62
C TRP A 103 -4.85 14.42 -1.96
N ASP A 104 -5.13 15.23 -0.94
CA ASP A 104 -5.60 16.61 -1.02
C ASP A 104 -4.55 17.59 -1.59
N GLU A 105 -3.28 17.22 -1.59
CA GLU A 105 -2.17 18.02 -2.15
C GLU A 105 -1.79 17.64 -3.60
N LEU A 106 -2.35 16.55 -4.14
CA LEU A 106 -2.17 16.19 -5.54
C LEU A 106 -2.93 17.14 -6.47
N SER A 107 -2.33 17.45 -7.63
CA SER A 107 -3.04 18.14 -8.71
C SER A 107 -4.19 17.27 -9.26
N GLU A 108 -5.17 17.91 -9.90
CA GLU A 108 -6.31 17.21 -10.53
C GLU A 108 -5.84 16.13 -11.53
N LEU A 109 -4.85 16.45 -12.37
CA LEU A 109 -4.27 15.51 -13.31
C LEU A 109 -3.67 14.28 -12.61
N GLN A 110 -2.93 14.47 -11.51
CA GLN A 110 -2.35 13.35 -10.76
C GLN A 110 -3.42 12.45 -10.13
N ARG A 111 -4.52 13.04 -9.66
CA ARG A 111 -5.65 12.27 -9.15
C ARG A 111 -6.34 11.49 -10.26
N GLU A 112 -6.51 12.10 -11.43
CA GLU A 112 -7.15 11.48 -12.59
C GLU A 112 -6.36 10.27 -13.09
N TYR A 113 -5.04 10.41 -13.29
CA TYR A 113 -4.17 9.29 -13.69
C TYR A 113 -4.08 8.17 -12.65
N SER A 114 -4.29 8.49 -11.37
CA SER A 114 -4.35 7.49 -10.30
C SER A 114 -5.65 6.69 -10.28
N VAL A 115 -6.71 7.18 -10.95
CA VAL A 115 -8.03 6.51 -11.02
C VAL A 115 -8.21 5.71 -12.32
N ILE A 116 -7.51 6.07 -13.40
CA ILE A 116 -7.70 5.48 -14.74
C ILE A 116 -7.23 4.01 -14.86
N VAL A 117 -6.57 3.42 -13.86
CA VAL A 117 -6.11 2.01 -13.94
C VAL A 117 -7.22 0.99 -13.58
N GLU A 118 -8.46 1.44 -13.40
CA GLU A 118 -9.65 0.56 -13.33
C GLU A 118 -10.53 0.75 -14.59
N SER A 119 -10.23 0.01 -15.66
CA SER A 119 -11.15 -0.21 -16.80
C SER A 119 -10.93 -1.59 -17.40
#